data_AF-A0A378KFX9-F1
#
_entry.id   AF-A0A378KFX9-F1
#
_cell.length_a   1.000
_cell.length_b   1.000
_cell.length_c   1.000
_cell.angle_alpha   90.00
_cell.angle_beta   90.00
_cell.angle_gamma   90.00
#
_symmetry.space_group_name_H-M   'P 1'
#
loop_
_entity.id
_entity.type
_entity.pdbx_description
1 polymer ?
#
loop_
_entity_poly.entity_id
_entity_poly.type
_entity_poly.pdbx_seq_one_letter_code
_entity_poly.pdbx_strand_id
1 'polypeptide(L)'
;MPRTMFFSVDAANLQNLQITNQKAFAALESYLNDNDSPGAWNNNQGYKYTHKDVTYCFSFNQSLVRRPRKSDQKKHTFEIFDPNKNPLGKGAYGIVYPILGTIQFEFGNAIKRPPKNKLVKIQNHSERDQSYSVLREYQGLLQSGHIAVKPPIFVENNESKFSYLIMEKAEGIVLERFLNPVKRLDLSEEVPELNLINRIEITFAILKAIKEQVTDKHLIHRDIKPGNIIIDFSKSPPIAKVIDFGFVLRASEQDYRRCGTRAYRAPESFNTQALYTAKADVWSTGRILSYLWGDKYTNYYISRDKGLDYVIEKSRNELLFSDPELELYLTKEDKSKIRSCLSTMLIVDPEERGSIDKAIKQFSQIDFEKYKRLKRSTNFEIDLTDNDIKLRKQLNSIHLHLIALQSKEKDLRNRACFDAANAMSQLVAKLTTYTNYLEKNPDPFLIKRYKDCCIVEMDLANLTLQNHRDALWLVAELSTAILLLGVGYLFAFGINYYYTGRLGLFSQTRSEKLVEEMKSSVLGIAVGN
;
A
#
# COMPACT_ATOMS: atom_id res chain seq x y z
N MET A 1 37.92 -50.69 -16.80
CA MET A 1 37.75 -49.22 -16.72
C MET A 1 36.52 -48.92 -15.89
N PRO A 2 36.56 -47.96 -14.94
CA PRO A 2 35.35 -47.56 -14.23
C PRO A 2 34.33 -47.06 -15.25
N ARG A 3 33.13 -47.66 -15.25
CA ARG A 3 32.08 -47.33 -16.21
C ARG A 3 31.37 -46.07 -15.71
N THR A 4 31.58 -44.96 -16.41
CA THR A 4 30.89 -43.69 -16.12
C THR A 4 29.65 -43.57 -16.99
N MET A 5 28.50 -43.22 -16.40
CA MET A 5 27.25 -42.98 -17.11
C MET A 5 26.69 -41.60 -16.80
N PHE A 6 26.10 -40.93 -17.78
CA PHE A 6 25.53 -39.59 -17.64
C PHE A 6 24.02 -39.64 -17.78
N PHE A 7 23.31 -38.96 -16.87
CA PHE A 7 21.86 -38.90 -16.84
C PHE A 7 21.39 -37.48 -16.61
N SER A 8 20.55 -36.97 -17.51
CA SER A 8 19.74 -35.79 -17.24
C SER A 8 18.43 -36.24 -16.58
N VAL A 9 18.18 -35.75 -15.38
CA VAL A 9 17.09 -36.13 -14.51
C VAL A 9 16.04 -35.02 -14.54
N ASP A 10 14.88 -35.34 -15.11
CA ASP A 10 13.69 -34.52 -14.90
C ASP A 10 13.15 -34.80 -13.48
N ALA A 11 13.45 -33.91 -12.55
CA ALA A 11 12.97 -34.02 -11.17
C ALA A 11 11.43 -33.98 -11.14
N ALA A 12 10.78 -33.34 -12.11
CA ALA A 12 9.34 -33.38 -12.23
C ALA A 12 8.80 -34.73 -12.75
N ASN A 13 9.63 -35.64 -13.27
CA ASN A 13 9.21 -36.92 -13.82
C ASN A 13 10.25 -38.05 -13.57
N LEU A 14 10.62 -38.26 -12.31
CA LEU A 14 11.56 -39.33 -11.91
C LEU A 14 11.11 -40.74 -12.31
N GLN A 15 9.80 -40.97 -12.47
CA GLN A 15 9.25 -42.26 -12.89
C GLN A 15 9.73 -42.66 -14.29
N ASN A 16 10.01 -41.69 -15.18
CA ASN A 16 10.55 -42.00 -16.49
C ASN A 16 11.93 -42.68 -16.39
N LEU A 17 12.82 -42.21 -15.49
CA LEU A 17 14.11 -42.86 -15.26
C LEU A 17 13.93 -44.25 -14.64
N GLN A 18 12.93 -44.43 -13.77
CA GLN A 18 12.60 -45.73 -13.19
C GLN A 18 12.19 -46.77 -14.25
N ILE A 19 11.39 -46.35 -15.23
CA ILE A 19 10.93 -47.20 -16.34
C ILE A 19 12.06 -47.49 -17.33
N THR A 20 12.82 -46.45 -17.70
CA THR A 20 13.84 -46.55 -18.76
C THR A 20 15.17 -47.15 -18.28
N ASN A 21 15.53 -46.98 -17.01
CA ASN A 21 16.79 -47.49 -16.46
C ASN A 21 16.74 -47.72 -14.94
N GLN A 22 16.28 -48.92 -14.52
CA GLN A 22 16.17 -49.30 -13.12
C GLN A 22 17.49 -49.21 -12.32
N LYS A 23 18.63 -49.51 -12.95
CA LYS A 23 19.95 -49.42 -12.27
C LYS A 23 20.31 -47.98 -11.95
N ALA A 24 20.12 -47.07 -12.91
CA ALA A 24 20.34 -45.64 -12.70
C ALA A 24 19.36 -45.06 -11.69
N PHE A 25 18.11 -45.50 -11.70
CA PHE A 25 17.11 -45.11 -10.71
C PHE A 25 17.49 -45.54 -9.28
N ALA A 26 17.92 -46.80 -9.10
CA ALA A 26 18.39 -47.27 -7.80
C ALA A 26 19.63 -46.51 -7.30
N ALA A 27 20.56 -46.20 -8.20
CA ALA A 27 21.73 -45.36 -7.87
C ALA A 27 21.30 -43.93 -7.48
N LEU A 28 20.30 -43.35 -8.15
CA LEU A 28 19.77 -42.03 -7.83
C LEU A 28 19.04 -42.02 -6.48
N GLU A 29 18.20 -43.03 -6.19
CA GLU A 29 17.53 -43.17 -4.89
C GLU A 29 18.56 -43.30 -3.76
N SER A 30 19.60 -44.11 -3.97
CA SER A 30 20.73 -44.24 -3.03
C SER A 30 21.41 -42.90 -2.82
N TYR A 31 21.75 -42.19 -3.92
CA TYR A 31 22.42 -40.89 -3.86
C TYR A 31 21.63 -39.83 -3.10
N LEU A 32 20.33 -39.68 -3.40
CA LEU A 32 19.48 -38.67 -2.79
C LEU A 32 19.23 -38.92 -1.29
N ASN A 33 19.25 -40.18 -0.85
CA ASN A 33 19.10 -40.55 0.55
C ASN A 33 20.42 -40.64 1.32
N ASP A 34 21.57 -40.53 0.64
CA ASP A 34 22.89 -40.60 1.26
C ASP A 34 23.12 -39.40 2.18
N ASN A 35 23.51 -39.63 3.43
CA ASN A 35 23.74 -38.56 4.40
C ASN A 35 24.88 -37.63 3.99
N ASP A 36 25.88 -38.14 3.25
CA ASP A 36 27.03 -37.37 2.77
C ASP A 36 26.71 -36.56 1.50
N SER A 37 25.49 -36.69 0.96
CA SER A 37 25.01 -35.88 -0.15
C SER A 37 24.74 -34.43 0.28
N PRO A 38 24.81 -33.45 -0.66
CA PRO A 38 24.77 -32.02 -0.33
C PRO A 38 23.44 -31.53 0.28
N GLY A 39 22.38 -32.34 0.24
CA GLY A 39 21.07 -31.95 0.79
C GLY A 39 20.28 -30.94 -0.06
N ALA A 40 20.92 -30.28 -1.01
CA ALA A 40 20.28 -29.57 -2.12
C ALA A 40 21.04 -29.83 -3.43
N TRP A 41 20.30 -29.91 -4.52
CA TRP A 41 20.83 -30.10 -5.87
C TRP A 41 20.27 -29.00 -6.76
N ASN A 42 21.16 -28.21 -7.35
CA ASN A 42 20.80 -27.14 -8.26
C ASN A 42 20.60 -27.69 -9.68
N ASN A 43 19.68 -27.06 -10.40
CA ASN A 43 19.48 -27.35 -11.80
C ASN A 43 20.75 -27.08 -12.63
N ASN A 44 20.91 -27.83 -13.72
CA ASN A 44 22.03 -27.71 -14.67
C ASN A 44 23.44 -27.90 -14.07
N GLN A 45 23.55 -28.41 -12.83
CA GLN A 45 24.81 -28.84 -12.23
C GLN A 45 24.96 -30.36 -12.29
N GLY A 46 26.19 -30.84 -12.51
CA GLY A 46 26.51 -32.26 -12.58
C GLY A 46 27.00 -32.80 -11.23
N TYR A 47 26.37 -33.89 -10.77
CA TYR A 47 26.63 -34.55 -9.50
C TYR A 47 27.14 -35.97 -9.73
N LYS A 48 28.33 -36.27 -9.23
CA LYS A 48 28.95 -37.60 -9.36
C LYS A 48 28.62 -38.47 -8.14
N TYR A 49 28.24 -39.72 -8.38
CA TYR A 49 27.97 -40.70 -7.33
C TYR A 49 28.36 -42.11 -7.79
N THR A 50 29.11 -42.84 -6.99
CA THR A 50 29.51 -44.22 -7.31
C THR A 50 28.59 -45.19 -6.59
N HIS A 51 27.92 -46.07 -7.35
CA HIS A 51 27.03 -47.10 -6.82
C HIS A 51 27.33 -48.44 -7.50
N LYS A 52 27.68 -49.47 -6.72
CA LYS A 52 28.01 -50.82 -7.21
C LYS A 52 29.00 -50.80 -8.39
N ASP A 53 30.14 -50.15 -8.18
CA ASP A 53 31.28 -50.04 -9.12
C ASP A 53 31.01 -49.26 -10.43
N VAL A 54 29.88 -48.55 -10.51
CA VAL A 54 29.53 -47.67 -11.62
C VAL A 54 29.47 -46.23 -11.12
N THR A 55 30.13 -45.32 -11.82
CA THR A 55 30.06 -43.88 -11.53
C THR A 55 28.92 -43.27 -12.33
N TYR A 56 27.93 -42.73 -11.63
CA TYR A 56 26.80 -42.02 -12.21
C TYR A 56 27.05 -40.51 -12.12
N CYS A 57 26.82 -39.81 -13.22
CA CYS A 57 26.83 -38.35 -13.30
C CYS A 57 25.38 -37.88 -13.54
N PHE A 58 24.72 -37.41 -12.50
CA PHE A 58 23.35 -36.89 -12.57
C PHE A 58 23.37 -35.37 -12.78
N SER A 59 22.62 -34.86 -13.75
CA SER A 59 22.23 -33.45 -13.81
C SER A 59 20.72 -33.34 -13.64
N PHE A 60 20.24 -32.24 -13.06
CA PHE A 60 18.81 -32.05 -12.82
C PHE A 60 18.25 -30.90 -13.65
N ASN A 61 17.07 -31.09 -14.26
CA ASN A 61 16.38 -30.02 -14.98
C ASN A 61 15.76 -28.97 -14.04
N GLN A 62 15.35 -29.40 -12.84
CA GLN A 62 14.86 -28.53 -11.76
C GLN A 62 15.65 -28.80 -10.48
N SER A 63 15.71 -27.81 -9.60
CA SER A 63 16.41 -27.95 -8.33
C SER A 63 15.60 -28.76 -7.31
N LEU A 64 16.31 -29.43 -6.41
CA LEU A 64 15.78 -30.26 -5.35
C LEU A 64 16.34 -29.80 -4.00
N VAL A 65 15.51 -29.80 -2.96
CA VAL A 65 15.97 -29.67 -1.58
C VAL A 65 15.44 -30.82 -0.73
N ARG A 66 16.34 -31.49 0.00
CA ARG A 66 16.04 -32.62 0.88
C ARG A 66 15.60 -32.13 2.25
N ARG A 67 14.52 -32.73 2.76
CA ARG A 67 14.05 -32.54 4.14
C ARG A 67 13.63 -33.87 4.79
N PRO A 68 13.77 -34.03 6.10
CA PRO A 68 13.23 -35.18 6.82
C PRO A 68 11.69 -35.21 6.80
N ARG A 69 11.10 -36.41 6.84
CA ARG A 69 9.64 -36.57 6.99
C ARG A 69 9.21 -36.31 8.44
N LYS A 70 7.99 -35.79 8.61
CA LYS A 70 7.39 -35.58 9.93
C LYS A 70 7.08 -36.92 10.64
N SER A 71 6.65 -37.93 9.88
CA SER A 71 6.24 -39.25 10.40
C SER A 71 7.41 -40.19 10.71
N ASP A 72 8.55 -40.00 10.03
CA ASP A 72 9.74 -40.84 10.17
C ASP A 72 10.96 -40.03 9.74
N GLN A 73 11.76 -39.58 10.71
CA GLN A 73 12.92 -38.72 10.44
C GLN A 73 14.03 -39.45 9.68
N LYS A 74 14.01 -40.80 9.62
CA LYS A 74 14.97 -41.57 8.81
C LYS A 74 14.64 -41.54 7.31
N LYS A 75 13.40 -41.14 6.96
CA LYS A 75 12.96 -41.01 5.57
C LYS A 75 12.95 -39.56 5.14
N HIS A 76 13.28 -39.36 3.86
CA HIS A 76 13.38 -38.02 3.29
C HIS A 76 12.20 -37.68 2.38
N THR A 77 12.04 -36.39 2.15
CA THR A 77 11.15 -35.76 1.18
C THR A 77 11.95 -34.73 0.41
N PHE A 78 11.75 -34.67 -0.90
CA PHE A 78 12.45 -33.75 -1.78
C PHE A 78 11.46 -32.75 -2.35
N GLU A 79 11.66 -31.45 -2.09
CA GLU A 79 10.82 -30.39 -2.63
C GLU A 79 11.46 -29.87 -3.92
N ILE A 80 10.67 -29.76 -5.00
CA ILE A 80 11.13 -29.36 -6.33
C ILE A 80 10.87 -27.87 -6.52
N PHE A 81 11.84 -27.12 -7.03
CA PHE A 81 11.68 -25.73 -7.44
C PHE A 81 12.57 -25.44 -8.65
N ASP A 82 12.30 -24.35 -9.37
CA ASP A 82 13.00 -24.04 -10.62
C ASP A 82 13.56 -22.61 -10.59
N PRO A 83 14.89 -22.45 -10.39
CA PRO A 83 15.55 -21.15 -10.39
C PRO A 83 15.51 -20.42 -11.73
N ASN A 84 15.26 -21.12 -12.85
CA ASN A 84 15.20 -20.52 -14.19
C ASN A 84 13.86 -19.80 -14.43
N LYS A 85 12.83 -20.06 -13.61
CA LYS A 85 11.55 -19.34 -13.68
C LYS A 85 11.66 -17.98 -12.99
N ASN A 86 10.73 -17.09 -13.31
CA ASN A 86 10.64 -15.81 -12.61
C ASN A 86 10.36 -16.06 -11.12
N PRO A 87 11.18 -15.50 -10.21
CA PRO A 87 10.93 -15.62 -8.78
C PRO A 87 9.66 -14.88 -8.39
N LEU A 88 8.97 -15.35 -7.34
CA LEU A 88 7.83 -14.65 -6.75
C LEU A 88 8.27 -13.34 -6.07
N GLY A 89 9.53 -13.30 -5.62
CA GLY A 89 10.15 -12.12 -5.02
C GLY A 89 11.67 -12.28 -4.94
N LYS A 90 12.39 -11.17 -5.08
CA LYS A 90 13.86 -11.10 -4.96
C LYS A 90 14.23 -9.85 -4.18
N GLY A 91 14.99 -10.00 -3.10
CA GLY A 91 15.40 -8.88 -2.25
C GLY A 91 16.67 -9.18 -1.45
N ALA A 92 16.99 -8.29 -0.51
CA ALA A 92 18.17 -8.42 0.35
C ALA A 92 18.13 -9.66 1.26
N TYR A 93 16.95 -10.23 1.49
CA TYR A 93 16.72 -11.40 2.36
C TYR A 93 16.52 -12.69 1.56
N GLY A 94 16.99 -12.73 0.31
CA GLY A 94 16.94 -13.93 -0.52
C GLY A 94 15.95 -13.88 -1.68
N ILE A 95 15.79 -15.04 -2.31
CA ILE A 95 14.96 -15.24 -3.52
C ILE A 95 13.89 -16.28 -3.21
N VAL A 96 12.67 -16.03 -3.68
CA VAL A 96 11.52 -16.87 -3.41
C VAL A 96 11.01 -17.54 -4.67
N TYR A 97 10.86 -18.86 -4.63
CA TYR A 97 10.33 -19.66 -5.74
C TYR A 97 9.13 -20.52 -5.30
N PRO A 98 8.15 -20.77 -6.19
CA PRO A 98 7.09 -21.72 -5.89
C PRO A 98 7.67 -23.15 -5.84
N ILE A 99 7.12 -23.98 -4.96
CA ILE A 99 7.37 -25.42 -4.98
C ILE A 99 6.51 -26.04 -6.09
N LEU A 100 7.15 -26.70 -7.04
CA LEU A 100 6.52 -27.33 -8.21
C LEU A 100 5.96 -28.72 -7.92
N GLY A 101 6.39 -29.34 -6.82
CA GLY A 101 5.97 -30.67 -6.41
C GLY A 101 6.87 -31.22 -5.33
N THR A 102 6.49 -32.40 -4.84
CA THR A 102 7.23 -33.09 -3.79
C THR A 102 7.46 -34.53 -4.19
N ILE A 103 8.68 -35.06 -3.99
CA ILE A 103 9.03 -36.46 -4.23
C ILE A 103 9.24 -37.18 -2.91
N GLN A 104 8.73 -38.39 -2.83
CA GLN A 104 8.96 -39.34 -1.74
C GLN A 104 9.26 -40.72 -2.33
N PHE A 105 10.30 -41.38 -1.83
CA PHE A 105 10.58 -42.77 -2.17
C PHE A 105 9.85 -43.71 -1.20
N GLU A 106 9.07 -44.66 -1.72
CA GLU A 106 8.37 -45.68 -0.94
C GLU A 106 8.37 -47.01 -1.69
N PHE A 107 8.73 -48.09 -0.99
CA PHE A 107 8.76 -49.44 -1.55
C PHE A 107 9.53 -49.55 -2.88
N GLY A 108 10.66 -48.82 -3.00
CA GLY A 108 11.47 -48.79 -4.23
C GLY A 108 10.87 -48.00 -5.39
N ASN A 109 9.85 -47.18 -5.16
CA ASN A 109 9.20 -46.34 -6.16
C ASN A 109 9.30 -44.85 -5.81
N ALA A 110 9.43 -44.00 -6.83
CA ALA A 110 9.32 -42.55 -6.67
C ALA A 110 7.85 -42.10 -6.78
N ILE A 111 7.31 -41.63 -5.66
CA ILE A 111 5.96 -41.05 -5.58
C ILE A 111 6.08 -39.53 -5.67
N LYS A 112 5.62 -38.97 -6.80
CA LYS A 112 5.45 -37.54 -6.96
C LYS A 112 4.08 -37.13 -6.42
N ARG A 113 4.07 -36.14 -5.53
CA ARG A 113 2.86 -35.48 -5.06
C ARG A 113 2.73 -34.12 -5.76
N PRO A 114 1.51 -33.69 -6.10
CA PRO A 114 1.29 -32.40 -6.73
C PRO A 114 1.79 -31.25 -5.84
N PRO A 115 2.07 -30.07 -6.43
CA PRO A 115 2.43 -28.90 -5.65
C PRO A 115 1.34 -28.63 -4.62
N LYS A 116 1.73 -28.59 -3.35
CA LYS A 116 0.93 -27.94 -2.31
C LYS A 116 1.29 -26.46 -2.35
N ASN A 117 0.34 -25.56 -2.10
CA ASN A 117 0.53 -24.11 -2.11
C ASN A 117 1.66 -23.66 -1.15
N LYS A 118 2.90 -23.81 -1.60
CA LYS A 118 4.15 -23.69 -0.85
C LYS A 118 5.16 -22.95 -1.71
N LEU A 119 6.10 -22.32 -1.02
CA LEU A 119 7.26 -21.69 -1.60
C LEU A 119 8.53 -22.09 -0.86
N VAL A 120 9.66 -21.83 -1.47
CA VAL A 120 10.99 -21.89 -0.85
C VAL A 120 11.62 -20.51 -0.92
N LYS A 121 12.09 -20.02 0.23
CA LYS A 121 12.93 -18.82 0.35
C LYS A 121 14.38 -19.28 0.48
N ILE A 122 15.21 -18.88 -0.48
CA ILE A 122 16.62 -19.26 -0.59
C ILE A 122 17.48 -18.06 -0.20
N GLN A 123 18.37 -18.24 0.77
CA GLN A 123 19.21 -17.16 1.30
C GLN A 123 20.68 -17.55 1.20
N ASN A 124 21.50 -16.62 0.72
CA ASN A 124 22.96 -16.79 0.63
C ASN A 124 23.61 -16.23 1.91
N HIS A 125 24.46 -17.04 2.52
CA HIS A 125 25.19 -16.76 3.76
C HIS A 125 26.71 -16.83 3.58
N SER A 126 27.22 -16.96 2.35
CA SER A 126 28.64 -17.12 2.07
C SER A 126 29.48 -15.92 2.52
N GLU A 127 28.96 -14.69 2.35
CA GLU A 127 29.69 -13.47 2.75
C GLU A 127 29.49 -13.10 4.23
N ARG A 128 28.30 -13.39 4.76
CA ARG A 128 27.92 -13.07 6.14
C ARG A 128 26.98 -14.15 6.64
N ASP A 129 27.34 -14.77 7.75
CA ASP A 129 26.46 -15.75 8.39
C ASP A 129 25.18 -15.07 8.91
N GLN A 130 24.04 -15.44 8.34
CA GLN A 130 22.72 -14.99 8.78
C GLN A 130 21.85 -16.16 9.27
N SER A 131 22.44 -17.31 9.56
CA SER A 131 21.72 -18.52 10.00
C SER A 131 20.83 -18.25 11.22
N TYR A 132 21.31 -17.41 12.15
CA TYR A 132 20.51 -16.96 13.29
C TYR A 132 19.27 -16.13 12.90
N SER A 133 19.34 -15.33 11.83
CA SER A 133 18.17 -14.61 11.30
C SER A 133 17.15 -15.57 10.69
N VAL A 134 17.62 -16.60 9.98
CA VAL A 134 16.76 -17.64 9.39
C VAL A 134 16.04 -18.44 10.46
N LEU A 135 16.75 -18.82 11.53
CA LEU A 135 16.15 -19.51 12.68
C LEU A 135 15.13 -18.64 13.40
N ARG A 136 15.39 -17.34 13.56
CA ARG A 136 14.41 -16.40 14.12
C ARG A 136 13.17 -16.25 13.24
N GLU A 137 13.35 -16.13 11.92
CA GLU A 137 12.23 -16.10 10.98
C GLU A 137 11.36 -17.35 11.10
N TYR A 138 11.98 -18.53 11.13
CA TYR A 138 11.29 -19.80 11.36
C TYR A 138 10.51 -19.82 12.67
N GLN A 139 11.13 -19.40 13.78
CA GLN A 139 10.47 -19.35 15.09
C GLN A 139 9.33 -18.35 15.14
N GLY A 140 9.48 -17.17 14.53
CA GLY A 140 8.42 -16.16 14.45
C GLY A 140 7.23 -16.63 13.63
N LEU A 141 7.47 -17.27 12.47
CA LEU A 141 6.42 -17.90 11.66
C LEU A 141 5.71 -19.02 12.42
N LEU A 142 6.45 -19.84 13.16
CA LEU A 142 5.87 -20.90 13.98
C LEU A 142 5.00 -20.35 15.13
N GLN A 143 5.47 -19.32 15.82
CA GLN A 143 4.77 -18.69 16.96
C GLN A 143 3.54 -17.89 16.51
N SER A 144 3.62 -17.23 15.35
CA SER A 144 2.49 -16.50 14.76
C SER A 144 1.36 -17.43 14.30
N GLY A 145 1.71 -18.57 13.69
CA GLY A 145 0.81 -19.70 13.45
C GLY A 145 -0.16 -19.56 12.27
N HIS A 146 -0.15 -18.43 11.55
CA HIS A 146 -1.03 -18.17 10.39
C HIS A 146 -0.43 -18.61 9.04
N ILE A 147 0.86 -18.95 9.01
CA ILE A 147 1.58 -19.50 7.85
C ILE A 147 2.29 -20.77 8.27
N ALA A 148 1.93 -21.91 7.65
CA ALA A 148 2.60 -23.16 7.94
C ALA A 148 4.06 -23.14 7.43
N VAL A 149 5.03 -23.37 8.32
CA VAL A 149 6.47 -23.35 8.00
C VAL A 149 7.14 -24.68 8.35
N LYS A 150 8.24 -25.02 7.65
CA LYS A 150 9.11 -26.18 7.94
C LYS A 150 10.46 -25.70 8.49
N PRO A 151 11.15 -26.52 9.32
CA PRO A 151 12.50 -26.21 9.76
C PRO A 151 13.41 -25.86 8.56
N PRO A 152 14.24 -24.82 8.67
CA PRO A 152 15.15 -24.44 7.60
C PRO A 152 16.20 -25.52 7.37
N ILE A 153 16.58 -25.69 6.11
CA ILE A 153 17.65 -26.60 5.68
C ILE A 153 18.86 -25.74 5.38
N PHE A 154 19.99 -26.04 6.02
CA PHE A 154 21.27 -25.37 5.77
C PHE A 154 22.14 -26.30 4.93
N VAL A 155 22.68 -25.77 3.84
CA VAL A 155 23.60 -26.47 2.94
C VAL A 155 24.88 -25.66 2.87
N GLU A 156 25.99 -26.30 3.23
CA GLU A 156 27.31 -25.69 3.28
C GLU A 156 28.30 -26.57 2.54
N ASN A 157 29.10 -25.96 1.69
CA ASN A 157 30.29 -26.54 1.07
C ASN A 157 31.46 -25.56 1.23
N ASN A 158 32.64 -25.94 0.73
CA ASN A 158 33.87 -25.16 0.93
C ASN A 158 33.80 -23.70 0.44
N GLU A 159 32.89 -23.38 -0.49
CA GLU A 159 32.81 -22.06 -1.15
C GLU A 159 31.48 -21.35 -0.90
N SER A 160 30.47 -22.04 -0.38
CA SER A 160 29.12 -21.50 -0.31
C SER A 160 28.28 -22.04 0.84
N LYS A 161 27.48 -21.15 1.43
CA LYS A 161 26.55 -21.44 2.51
C LYS A 161 25.18 -20.90 2.15
N PHE A 162 24.19 -21.78 2.05
CA PHE A 162 22.81 -21.43 1.72
C PHE A 162 21.84 -21.94 2.77
N SER A 163 20.71 -21.25 2.93
CA SER A 163 19.55 -21.77 3.64
C SER A 163 18.31 -21.83 2.76
N TYR A 164 17.46 -22.81 3.03
CA TYR A 164 16.20 -23.05 2.34
C TYR A 164 15.09 -23.10 3.39
N LEU A 165 14.21 -22.09 3.40
CA LEU A 165 13.06 -22.02 4.28
C LEU A 165 11.78 -22.31 3.47
N ILE A 166 11.14 -23.43 3.76
CA ILE A 166 9.91 -23.87 3.08
C ILE A 166 8.70 -23.44 3.92
N MET A 167 7.77 -22.73 3.30
CA MET A 167 6.55 -22.27 3.95
C MET A 167 5.35 -22.30 3.00
N GLU A 168 4.15 -22.24 3.57
CA GLU A 168 2.90 -21.99 2.86
C GLU A 168 2.99 -20.66 2.11
N LYS A 169 2.53 -20.64 0.86
CA LYS A 169 2.38 -19.41 0.10
C LYS A 169 1.07 -18.74 0.52
N ALA A 170 1.13 -17.53 1.05
CA ALA A 170 -0.06 -16.75 1.34
C ALA A 170 -0.81 -16.40 0.03
N GLU A 171 -2.12 -16.62 0.03
CA GLU A 171 -3.01 -16.24 -1.08
C GLU A 171 -3.25 -14.73 -1.09
N GLY A 172 -3.40 -14.17 -2.28
CA GLY A 172 -3.68 -12.75 -2.48
C GLY A 172 -2.52 -11.94 -3.03
N ILE A 173 -2.58 -10.63 -2.83
CA ILE A 173 -1.69 -9.65 -3.46
C ILE A 173 -0.90 -8.91 -2.39
N VAL A 174 0.39 -8.68 -2.65
CA VAL A 174 1.24 -7.85 -1.80
C VAL A 174 0.68 -6.43 -1.74
N LEU A 175 0.41 -5.93 -0.53
CA LEU A 175 -0.23 -4.63 -0.29
C LEU A 175 0.56 -3.48 -0.95
N GLU A 176 1.88 -3.59 -1.07
CA GLU A 176 2.68 -2.58 -1.78
C GLU A 176 2.30 -2.45 -3.27
N ARG A 177 2.07 -3.57 -3.97
CA ARG A 177 1.59 -3.54 -5.36
C ARG A 177 0.21 -2.90 -5.44
N PHE A 178 -0.61 -3.14 -4.41
CA PHE A 178 -1.93 -2.56 -4.33
C PHE A 178 -1.92 -1.07 -4.01
N LEU A 179 -1.04 -0.57 -3.15
CA LEU A 179 -1.02 0.86 -2.75
C LEU A 179 -0.22 1.75 -3.69
N ASN A 180 0.89 1.25 -4.26
CA ASN A 180 1.75 2.03 -5.14
C ASN A 180 1.06 2.36 -6.47
N PRO A 181 0.88 3.66 -6.82
CA PRO A 181 0.18 4.05 -8.04
C PRO A 181 0.77 3.47 -9.32
N VAL A 182 2.10 3.33 -9.39
CA VAL A 182 2.80 2.79 -10.57
C VAL A 182 2.67 1.27 -10.61
N LYS A 183 2.98 0.57 -9.50
CA LYS A 183 2.89 -0.91 -9.45
C LYS A 183 1.47 -1.43 -9.57
N ARG A 184 0.46 -0.62 -9.24
CA ARG A 184 -0.96 -0.96 -9.39
C ARG A 184 -1.34 -1.07 -10.87
N LEU A 185 -0.71 -0.30 -11.77
CA LEU A 185 -0.98 -0.37 -13.20
C LEU A 185 -0.61 -1.73 -13.81
N ASP A 186 0.32 -2.45 -13.18
CA ASP A 186 0.75 -3.80 -13.59
C ASP A 186 -0.17 -4.93 -13.06
N LEU A 187 -1.26 -4.59 -12.36
CA LEU A 187 -2.23 -5.57 -11.89
C LEU A 187 -3.29 -5.78 -12.99
N SER A 188 -3.55 -7.04 -13.36
CA SER A 188 -4.66 -7.41 -14.24
C SER A 188 -6.01 -7.09 -13.59
N GLU A 189 -7.09 -7.05 -14.39
CA GLU A 189 -8.46 -6.65 -14.02
C GLU A 189 -9.11 -7.40 -12.82
N GLU A 190 -8.42 -8.36 -12.21
CA GLU A 190 -8.94 -9.19 -11.09
C GLU A 190 -8.76 -8.56 -9.70
N VAL A 191 -8.29 -7.30 -9.58
CA VAL A 191 -8.03 -6.65 -8.29
C VAL A 191 -9.05 -5.55 -8.03
N PRO A 192 -9.68 -5.52 -6.84
CA PRO A 192 -10.67 -4.49 -6.54
C PRO A 192 -10.06 -3.09 -6.55
N GLU A 193 -10.82 -2.08 -6.94
CA GLU A 193 -10.34 -0.69 -6.94
C GLU A 193 -9.94 -0.21 -5.54
N LEU A 194 -8.98 0.72 -5.43
CA LEU A 194 -8.66 1.37 -4.14
C LEU A 194 -9.69 2.46 -3.80
N ASN A 195 -10.94 2.03 -3.62
CA ASN A 195 -12.05 2.89 -3.28
C ASN A 195 -12.29 2.99 -1.76
N LEU A 196 -13.22 3.84 -1.33
CA LEU A 196 -13.52 4.05 0.10
C LEU A 196 -13.85 2.76 0.84
N ILE A 197 -14.69 1.89 0.26
CA ILE A 197 -15.13 0.65 0.91
C ILE A 197 -13.95 -0.30 1.09
N ASN A 198 -13.13 -0.48 0.05
CA ASN A 198 -11.97 -1.34 0.12
C ASN A 198 -10.91 -0.80 1.11
N ARG A 199 -10.75 0.52 1.23
CA ARG A 199 -9.86 1.12 2.26
C ARG A 199 -10.33 0.81 3.67
N ILE A 200 -11.64 0.83 3.92
CA ILE A 200 -12.23 0.45 5.21
C ILE A 200 -11.94 -1.01 5.51
N GLU A 201 -12.25 -1.91 4.58
CA GLU A 201 -12.08 -3.34 4.78
C GLU A 201 -10.62 -3.74 4.95
N ILE A 202 -9.72 -3.17 4.15
CA ILE A 202 -8.28 -3.37 4.27
C ILE A 202 -7.75 -2.82 5.61
N THR A 203 -8.29 -1.70 6.11
CA THR A 203 -7.91 -1.15 7.43
C THR A 203 -8.15 -2.18 8.52
N PHE A 204 -9.36 -2.76 8.59
CA PHE A 204 -9.68 -3.78 9.58
C PHE A 204 -8.90 -5.08 9.36
N ALA A 205 -8.69 -5.49 8.11
CA ALA A 205 -7.88 -6.67 7.79
C ALA A 205 -6.45 -6.52 8.30
N ILE A 206 -5.80 -5.37 8.05
CA ILE A 206 -4.44 -5.08 8.53
C ILE A 206 -4.39 -5.05 10.05
N LEU A 207 -5.28 -4.28 10.70
CA LEU A 207 -5.28 -4.17 12.16
C LEU A 207 -5.49 -5.54 12.84
N LYS A 208 -6.42 -6.34 12.31
CA LYS A 208 -6.67 -7.71 12.78
C LYS A 208 -5.44 -8.61 12.59
N ALA A 209 -4.81 -8.57 11.42
CA ALA A 209 -3.63 -9.38 11.14
C ALA A 209 -2.46 -9.01 12.08
N ILE A 210 -2.16 -7.72 12.26
CA ILE A 210 -1.10 -7.29 13.18
C ILE A 210 -1.43 -7.70 14.62
N LYS A 211 -2.70 -7.57 15.05
CA LYS A 211 -3.13 -8.03 16.37
C LYS A 211 -2.90 -9.53 16.55
N GLU A 212 -3.53 -10.35 15.71
CA GLU A 212 -3.61 -11.81 15.92
C GLU A 212 -2.31 -12.54 15.58
N GLN A 213 -1.53 -12.02 14.63
CA GLN A 213 -0.33 -12.69 14.10
C GLN A 213 0.97 -12.17 14.74
N VAL A 214 0.94 -11.00 15.39
CA VAL A 214 2.13 -10.37 15.97
C VAL A 214 1.91 -10.00 17.44
N THR A 215 1.03 -9.03 17.73
CA THR A 215 0.87 -8.45 19.07
C THR A 215 0.42 -9.49 20.11
N ASP A 216 -0.66 -10.21 19.84
CA ASP A 216 -1.24 -11.23 20.74
C ASP A 216 -0.32 -12.47 20.87
N LYS A 217 0.68 -12.57 19.98
CA LYS A 217 1.71 -13.61 20.01
C LYS A 217 2.96 -13.17 20.75
N HIS A 218 2.96 -11.98 21.36
CA HIS A 218 4.11 -11.39 22.04
C HIS A 218 5.34 -11.29 21.14
N LEU A 219 5.12 -10.98 19.86
CA LEU A 219 6.16 -10.75 18.87
C LEU A 219 6.29 -9.24 18.59
N ILE A 220 7.49 -8.83 18.19
CA ILE A 220 7.78 -7.53 17.60
C ILE A 220 8.39 -7.80 16.23
N HIS A 221 7.69 -7.45 15.16
CA HIS A 221 8.08 -7.75 13.79
C HIS A 221 9.22 -6.84 13.30
N ARG A 222 9.20 -5.55 13.65
CA ARG A 222 10.23 -4.53 13.32
C ARG A 222 10.43 -4.19 11.84
N ASP A 223 9.61 -4.73 10.93
CA ASP A 223 9.62 -4.39 9.50
C ASP A 223 8.21 -4.48 8.89
N ILE A 224 7.21 -4.04 9.66
CA ILE A 224 5.84 -3.89 9.16
C ILE A 224 5.85 -2.81 8.07
N LYS A 225 5.46 -3.21 6.86
CA LYS A 225 5.39 -2.35 5.66
C LYS A 225 4.46 -3.00 4.63
N PRO A 226 4.00 -2.27 3.60
CA PRO A 226 3.13 -2.83 2.58
C PRO A 226 3.73 -4.02 1.82
N GLY A 227 5.07 -4.08 1.68
CA GLY A 227 5.75 -5.21 1.04
C GLY A 227 5.69 -6.51 1.84
N ASN A 228 5.37 -6.44 3.14
CA ASN A 228 5.32 -7.56 4.07
C ASN A 228 3.89 -7.89 4.51
N ILE A 229 2.89 -7.40 3.79
CA ILE A 229 1.48 -7.73 4.03
C ILE A 229 0.88 -8.22 2.71
N ILE A 230 0.24 -9.38 2.72
CA ILE A 230 -0.53 -9.91 1.60
C ILE A 230 -2.02 -9.82 1.96
N ILE A 231 -2.82 -9.31 1.03
CA ILE A 231 -4.29 -9.22 1.17
C ILE A 231 -4.95 -10.20 0.22
N ASP A 232 -5.72 -11.13 0.77
CA ASP A 232 -6.58 -12.05 0.02
C ASP A 232 -7.96 -11.41 -0.20
N PHE A 233 -8.16 -10.90 -1.42
CA PHE A 233 -9.43 -10.32 -1.87
C PHE A 233 -10.45 -11.37 -2.35
N SER A 234 -10.09 -12.66 -2.40
CA SER A 234 -11.06 -13.73 -2.70
C SER A 234 -12.06 -13.98 -1.56
N LYS A 235 -11.82 -13.34 -0.40
CA LYS A 235 -12.67 -13.36 0.78
C LYS A 235 -13.36 -12.02 0.95
N SER A 236 -14.60 -12.05 1.44
CA SER A 236 -15.36 -10.85 1.81
C SER A 236 -15.82 -10.99 3.26
N PRO A 237 -15.29 -10.18 4.21
CA PRO A 237 -14.23 -9.18 4.01
C PRO A 237 -12.86 -9.82 3.67
N PRO A 238 -11.93 -9.05 3.06
CA PRO A 238 -10.58 -9.52 2.74
C PRO A 238 -9.80 -9.92 3.99
N ILE A 239 -8.87 -10.88 3.83
CA ILE A 239 -8.00 -11.37 4.90
C ILE A 239 -6.58 -10.89 4.66
N ALA A 240 -5.95 -10.29 5.68
CA ALA A 240 -4.54 -9.93 5.61
C ALA A 240 -3.64 -10.98 6.29
N LYS A 241 -2.49 -11.27 5.69
CA LYS A 241 -1.42 -12.08 6.28
C LYS A 241 -0.12 -11.28 6.29
N VAL A 242 0.51 -11.20 7.46
CA VAL A 242 1.86 -10.64 7.63
C VAL A 242 2.88 -11.69 7.19
N ILE A 243 3.85 -11.30 6.39
CA ILE A 243 4.92 -12.18 5.89
C ILE A 243 6.29 -11.62 6.29
N ASP A 244 7.33 -12.44 6.15
CA ASP A 244 8.74 -12.08 6.36
C ASP A 244 9.10 -11.68 7.80
N PHE A 245 9.24 -12.68 8.66
CA PHE A 245 9.63 -12.54 10.06
C PHE A 245 11.16 -12.45 10.24
N GLY A 246 11.93 -12.06 9.22
CA GLY A 246 13.40 -12.01 9.24
C GLY A 246 14.01 -11.15 10.35
N PHE A 247 13.25 -10.16 10.85
CA PHE A 247 13.64 -9.27 11.94
C PHE A 247 12.89 -9.48 13.24
N VAL A 248 12.06 -10.51 13.36
CA VAL A 248 11.22 -10.71 14.54
C VAL A 248 12.04 -10.80 15.84
N LEU A 249 11.48 -10.29 16.91
CA LEU A 249 11.89 -10.53 18.30
C LEU A 249 10.70 -11.00 19.12
N ARG A 250 10.97 -11.72 20.21
CA ARG A 250 9.98 -11.84 21.28
C ARG A 250 9.95 -10.56 22.10
N ALA A 251 8.80 -10.19 22.64
CA ALA A 251 8.64 -8.98 23.45
C ALA A 251 9.52 -8.98 24.72
N SER A 252 9.95 -10.15 25.19
CA SER A 252 10.88 -10.32 26.32
C SER A 252 12.37 -10.19 25.92
N GLU A 253 12.68 -10.08 24.64
CA GLU A 253 14.04 -9.99 24.11
C GLU A 253 14.37 -8.55 23.70
N GLN A 254 15.65 -8.20 23.68
CA GLN A 254 16.13 -6.92 23.15
C GLN A 254 17.24 -7.12 22.13
N ASP A 255 17.20 -6.33 21.06
CA ASP A 255 18.17 -6.35 19.97
C ASP A 255 18.28 -4.94 19.40
N TYR A 256 19.38 -4.27 19.75
CA TYR A 256 19.65 -2.86 19.46
C TYR A 256 20.00 -2.57 17.99
N ARG A 257 20.04 -3.59 17.13
CA ARG A 257 20.37 -3.41 15.71
C ARG A 257 19.29 -2.59 15.02
N ARG A 258 19.71 -1.55 14.31
CA ARG A 258 18.84 -0.78 13.41
C ARG A 258 18.42 -1.66 12.24
N CYS A 259 17.13 -1.97 12.14
CA CYS A 259 16.58 -2.84 11.12
C CYS A 259 15.26 -2.29 10.55
N GLY A 260 14.70 -3.00 9.58
CA GLY A 260 13.48 -2.61 8.91
C GLY A 260 13.63 -1.45 7.94
N THR A 261 12.53 -1.15 7.26
CA THR A 261 12.45 -0.22 6.13
C THR A 261 12.28 1.21 6.61
N ARG A 262 13.19 2.09 6.19
CA ARG A 262 13.32 3.45 6.74
C ARG A 262 12.03 4.26 6.78
N ALA A 263 11.20 4.17 5.74
CA ALA A 263 9.95 4.93 5.64
C ALA A 263 8.86 4.54 6.66
N TYR A 264 8.97 3.36 7.26
CA TYR A 264 8.00 2.80 8.21
C TYR A 264 8.57 2.64 9.62
N ARG A 265 9.87 2.92 9.78
CA ARG A 265 10.56 2.77 11.05
C ARG A 265 10.08 3.83 12.05
N ALA A 266 9.87 3.40 13.29
CA ALA A 266 9.47 4.28 14.39
C ALA A 266 10.62 5.21 14.84
N PRO A 267 10.33 6.40 15.37
CA PRO A 267 11.35 7.38 15.78
C PRO A 267 12.43 6.83 16.70
N GLU A 268 12.03 6.08 17.72
CA GLU A 268 12.91 5.48 18.72
C GLU A 268 13.92 4.50 18.10
N SER A 269 13.61 3.93 16.93
CA SER A 269 14.48 2.99 16.23
C SER A 269 15.65 3.66 15.50
N PHE A 270 15.68 5.00 15.43
CA PHE A 270 16.80 5.77 14.89
C PHE A 270 17.88 6.07 15.94
N ASN A 271 17.59 5.83 17.23
CA ASN A 271 18.56 6.01 18.30
C ASN A 271 19.74 5.04 18.18
N THR A 272 20.87 5.37 18.81
CA THR A 272 22.07 4.52 18.82
C THR A 272 21.83 3.21 19.56
N GLN A 273 21.02 3.27 20.62
CA GLN A 273 20.48 2.11 21.33
C GLN A 273 18.97 2.05 21.08
N ALA A 274 18.58 1.48 19.93
CA ALA A 274 17.17 1.33 19.59
C ALA A 274 16.50 0.32 20.55
N LEU A 275 15.59 0.80 21.39
CA LEU A 275 14.74 -0.03 22.23
C LEU A 275 13.45 -0.32 21.45
N TYR A 276 13.37 -1.52 20.88
CA TYR A 276 12.15 -1.92 20.18
C TYR A 276 11.15 -2.46 21.19
N THR A 277 9.94 -1.90 21.15
CA THR A 277 8.76 -2.47 21.80
C THR A 277 7.71 -2.76 20.72
N ALA A 278 6.60 -3.41 21.10
CA ALA A 278 5.46 -3.60 20.20
C ALA A 278 4.92 -2.27 19.64
N LYS A 279 5.21 -1.13 20.28
CA LYS A 279 4.83 0.21 19.82
C LYS A 279 5.52 0.59 18.50
N ALA A 280 6.68 0.02 18.19
CA ALA A 280 7.34 0.25 16.91
C ALA A 280 6.46 -0.26 15.75
N ASP A 281 5.85 -1.43 15.90
CA ASP A 281 4.92 -1.99 14.90
C ASP A 281 3.61 -1.20 14.84
N VAL A 282 3.15 -0.58 15.94
CA VAL A 282 2.02 0.36 15.94
C VAL A 282 2.31 1.57 15.05
N TRP A 283 3.49 2.17 15.19
CA TRP A 283 3.91 3.29 14.33
C TRP A 283 3.94 2.87 12.87
N SER A 284 4.61 1.75 12.56
CA SER A 284 4.69 1.23 11.20
C SER A 284 3.31 0.96 10.60
N THR A 285 2.38 0.42 11.40
CA THR A 285 0.99 0.21 10.99
C THR A 285 0.27 1.55 10.74
N GLY A 286 0.46 2.54 11.61
CA GLY A 286 -0.08 3.89 11.44
C GLY A 286 0.39 4.53 10.13
N ARG A 287 1.66 4.36 9.76
CA ARG A 287 2.21 4.79 8.47
C ARG A 287 1.50 4.12 7.30
N ILE A 288 1.31 2.79 7.36
CA ILE A 288 0.57 2.05 6.30
C ILE A 288 -0.86 2.57 6.18
N LEU A 289 -1.55 2.78 7.29
CA LEU A 289 -2.93 3.26 7.28
C LEU A 289 -3.02 4.71 6.77
N SER A 290 -2.10 5.61 7.13
CA SER A 290 -2.06 6.95 6.54
C SER A 290 -1.89 6.93 5.02
N TYR A 291 -1.05 6.03 4.51
CA TYR A 291 -0.91 5.82 3.06
C TYR A 291 -2.22 5.30 2.45
N LEU A 292 -2.84 4.29 3.08
CA LEU A 292 -4.12 3.73 2.66
C LEU A 292 -5.25 4.77 2.66
N TRP A 293 -5.20 5.76 3.55
CA TRP A 293 -6.19 6.84 3.66
C TRP A 293 -5.84 8.09 2.83
N GLY A 294 -4.99 7.93 1.81
CA GLY A 294 -4.84 8.92 0.74
C GLY A 294 -3.83 10.03 1.03
N ASP A 295 -2.85 9.78 1.90
CA ASP A 295 -1.67 10.63 1.99
C ASP A 295 -0.73 10.43 0.78
N LYS A 296 0.20 11.37 0.58
CA LYS A 296 1.08 11.39 -0.59
C LYS A 296 2.04 10.19 -0.58
N TYR A 297 1.96 9.36 -1.63
CA TYR A 297 2.72 8.11 -1.71
C TYR A 297 4.24 8.28 -1.53
N THR A 298 4.82 9.40 -1.98
CA THR A 298 6.26 9.69 -1.85
C THR A 298 6.73 9.74 -0.40
N ASN A 299 5.84 10.01 0.55
CA ASN A 299 6.15 9.99 1.98
C ASN A 299 6.54 8.58 2.46
N TYR A 300 6.17 7.53 1.72
CA TYR A 300 6.33 6.13 2.10
C TYR A 300 7.47 5.41 1.36
N TYR A 301 8.26 6.18 0.60
CA TYR A 301 9.44 5.73 -0.15
C TYR A 301 10.62 6.66 0.14
N ILE A 302 11.23 6.49 1.31
CA ILE A 302 12.29 7.36 1.82
C ILE A 302 13.66 6.74 1.54
N SER A 303 14.57 7.53 0.96
CA SER A 303 15.94 7.12 0.64
C SER A 303 16.81 6.92 1.89
N ARG A 304 17.90 6.15 1.74
CA ARG A 304 18.76 5.75 2.87
C ARG A 304 19.65 6.88 3.44
N ASP A 305 19.73 8.02 2.79
CA ASP A 305 20.44 9.20 3.29
C ASP A 305 19.61 10.02 4.28
N LYS A 306 18.27 9.88 4.30
CA LYS A 306 17.40 10.73 5.13
C LYS A 306 17.38 10.33 6.61
N GLY A 307 17.41 11.31 7.51
CA GLY A 307 17.44 11.10 8.96
C GLY A 307 16.05 10.94 9.60
N LEU A 308 16.04 10.97 10.93
CA LEU A 308 14.83 10.92 11.77
C LEU A 308 13.88 12.09 11.48
N ASP A 309 14.40 13.33 11.42
CA ASP A 309 13.58 14.53 11.24
C ASP A 309 12.75 14.47 9.97
N TYR A 310 13.34 13.97 8.88
CA TYR A 310 12.64 13.78 7.62
C TYR A 310 11.51 12.75 7.74
N VAL A 311 11.73 11.65 8.48
CA VAL A 311 10.69 10.63 8.70
C VAL A 311 9.55 11.19 9.55
N ILE A 312 9.86 11.97 10.59
CA ILE A 312 8.86 12.64 11.43
C ILE A 312 8.06 13.65 10.62
N GLU A 313 8.72 14.50 9.83
CA GLU A 313 8.08 15.46 8.93
C GLU A 313 7.09 14.76 7.99
N LYS A 314 7.52 13.68 7.33
CA LYS A 314 6.65 12.90 6.42
C LYS A 314 5.56 12.10 7.13
N SER A 315 5.58 12.02 8.45
CA SER A 315 4.56 11.32 9.26
C SER A 315 3.46 12.25 9.77
N ARG A 316 3.54 13.57 9.50
CA ARG A 316 2.48 14.54 9.81
C ARG A 316 1.24 14.36 8.94
N ASN A 317 1.37 13.68 7.79
CA ASN A 317 0.28 13.35 6.86
C ASN A 317 -0.57 14.57 6.47
N GLU A 318 0.08 15.67 6.08
CA GLU A 318 -0.57 16.94 5.71
C GLU A 318 -1.52 16.78 4.52
N LEU A 319 -1.32 15.76 3.68
CA LEU A 319 -2.13 15.45 2.51
C LEU A 319 -3.08 14.26 2.73
N LEU A 320 -3.36 13.89 3.98
CA LEU A 320 -4.32 12.84 4.30
C LEU A 320 -5.70 13.19 3.72
N PHE A 321 -6.34 12.21 3.08
CA PHE A 321 -7.60 12.35 2.33
C PHE A 321 -7.54 13.23 1.07
N SER A 322 -6.35 13.42 0.48
CA SER A 322 -6.19 14.15 -0.80
C SER A 322 -6.79 13.43 -2.01
N ASP A 323 -7.20 12.17 -1.84
CA ASP A 323 -7.93 11.42 -2.85
C ASP A 323 -9.34 12.00 -3.03
N PRO A 324 -9.78 12.33 -4.26
CA PRO A 324 -11.06 13.01 -4.48
C PRO A 324 -12.27 12.24 -3.93
N GLU A 325 -12.25 10.91 -4.00
CA GLU A 325 -13.32 10.08 -3.44
C GLU A 325 -13.40 10.29 -1.92
N LEU A 326 -12.27 10.20 -1.23
CA LEU A 326 -12.20 10.38 0.21
C LEU A 326 -12.60 11.79 0.62
N GLU A 327 -12.20 12.78 -0.19
CA GLU A 327 -12.48 14.17 0.11
C GLU A 327 -13.99 14.48 0.02
N LEU A 328 -14.67 13.90 -0.97
CA LEU A 328 -16.10 14.10 -1.19
C LEU A 328 -16.96 13.22 -0.29
N TYR A 329 -16.71 11.91 -0.24
CA TYR A 329 -17.58 10.98 0.50
C TYR A 329 -17.46 11.14 2.02
N LEU A 330 -16.24 11.24 2.56
CA LEU A 330 -16.09 11.29 4.02
C LEU A 330 -16.63 12.60 4.60
N THR A 331 -17.40 12.47 5.68
CA THR A 331 -17.83 13.63 6.47
C THR A 331 -16.64 14.26 7.21
N LYS A 332 -16.77 15.54 7.57
CA LYS A 332 -15.74 16.22 8.41
C LYS A 332 -15.51 15.48 9.73
N GLU A 333 -16.58 14.96 10.33
CA GLU A 333 -16.52 14.18 11.57
C GLU A 333 -15.71 12.88 11.40
N ASP A 334 -15.97 12.10 10.35
CA ASP A 334 -15.27 10.84 10.14
C ASP A 334 -13.80 11.06 9.76
N LYS A 335 -13.50 12.08 8.93
CA LYS A 335 -12.10 12.50 8.68
C LYS A 335 -11.39 12.85 9.99
N SER A 336 -12.08 13.53 10.92
CA SER A 336 -11.53 13.86 12.24
C SER A 336 -11.27 12.60 13.08
N LYS A 337 -12.20 11.65 13.12
CA LYS A 337 -12.04 10.36 13.84
C LYS A 337 -10.90 9.53 13.28
N ILE A 338 -10.80 9.38 11.96
CA ILE A 338 -9.71 8.64 11.30
C ILE A 338 -8.38 9.33 11.59
N ARG A 339 -8.29 10.66 11.41
CA ARG A 339 -7.07 11.42 11.70
C ARG A 339 -6.67 11.27 13.17
N SER A 340 -7.61 11.39 14.10
CA SER A 340 -7.35 11.21 15.54
C SER A 340 -6.76 9.83 15.83
N CYS A 341 -7.36 8.77 15.27
CA CYS A 341 -6.83 7.41 15.41
C CYS A 341 -5.38 7.30 14.91
N LEU A 342 -5.11 7.76 13.67
CA LEU A 342 -3.77 7.73 13.08
C LEU A 342 -2.76 8.56 13.89
N SER A 343 -3.16 9.73 14.38
CA SER A 343 -2.34 10.56 15.26
C SER A 343 -1.96 9.84 16.54
N THR A 344 -2.84 9.03 17.14
CA THR A 344 -2.47 8.23 18.32
C THR A 344 -1.45 7.13 18.02
N MET A 345 -1.46 6.58 16.80
CA MET A 345 -0.51 5.56 16.36
C MET A 345 0.85 6.16 15.98
N LEU A 346 0.88 7.44 15.60
CA LEU A 346 2.05 8.18 15.14
C LEU A 346 2.59 9.17 16.17
N ILE A 347 2.31 8.95 17.45
CA ILE A 347 2.96 9.69 18.54
C ILE A 347 4.44 9.30 18.57
N VAL A 348 5.32 10.31 18.66
CA VAL A 348 6.78 10.12 18.64
C VAL A 348 7.24 9.32 19.85
N ASP A 349 6.78 9.68 21.05
CA ASP A 349 7.04 8.93 22.27
C ASP A 349 6.30 7.57 22.26
N PRO A 350 7.01 6.44 22.31
CA PRO A 350 6.37 5.12 22.32
C PRO A 350 5.50 4.84 23.55
N GLU A 351 5.77 5.46 24.70
CA GLU A 351 4.99 5.23 25.92
C GLU A 351 3.59 5.86 25.82
N GLU A 352 3.51 7.04 25.22
CA GLU A 352 2.25 7.75 24.94
C GLU A 352 1.52 7.22 23.68
N ARG A 353 2.23 6.50 22.82
CA ARG A 353 1.67 5.95 21.57
C ARG A 353 0.56 4.95 21.87
N GLY A 354 -0.49 4.95 21.05
CA GLY A 354 -1.61 4.02 21.15
C GLY A 354 -1.20 2.54 21.04
N SER A 355 -2.15 1.63 21.31
CA SER A 355 -2.01 0.20 20.98
C SER A 355 -2.81 -0.14 19.71
N ILE A 356 -2.56 -1.30 19.13
CA ILE A 356 -3.40 -1.83 18.03
C ILE A 356 -4.86 -1.99 18.50
N ASP A 357 -5.11 -2.47 19.72
CA ASP A 357 -6.46 -2.57 20.27
C ASP A 357 -7.17 -1.21 20.37
N LYS A 358 -6.44 -0.16 20.77
CA LYS A 358 -6.97 1.20 20.79
C LYS A 358 -7.35 1.66 19.39
N ALA A 359 -6.51 1.40 18.39
CA ALA A 359 -6.79 1.72 17.00
C ALA A 359 -8.02 0.98 16.47
N ILE A 360 -8.14 -0.34 16.73
CA ILE A 360 -9.33 -1.14 16.37
C ILE A 360 -10.58 -0.53 16.99
N LYS A 361 -10.54 -0.21 18.29
CA LYS A 361 -11.66 0.42 19.00
C LYS A 361 -12.05 1.75 18.37
N GLN A 362 -11.08 2.64 18.09
CA GLN A 362 -11.35 3.95 17.47
C GLN A 362 -11.94 3.82 16.06
N PHE A 363 -11.40 2.94 15.21
CA PHE A 363 -11.97 2.70 13.88
C PHE A 363 -13.38 2.10 13.95
N SER A 364 -13.66 1.23 14.92
CA SER A 364 -15.00 0.63 15.10
C SER A 364 -16.09 1.62 15.51
N GLN A 365 -15.74 2.80 16.03
CA GLN A 365 -16.68 3.87 16.39
C GLN A 365 -17.20 4.66 15.19
N ILE A 366 -16.65 4.41 14.00
CA ILE A 366 -17.10 5.04 12.76
C ILE A 366 -18.15 4.12 12.13
N ASP A 367 -19.37 4.62 11.91
CA ASP A 367 -20.40 3.90 11.15
C ASP A 367 -19.99 3.83 9.67
N PHE A 368 -19.18 2.84 9.33
CA PHE A 368 -18.77 2.59 7.96
C PHE A 368 -19.85 1.91 7.13
N GLU A 369 -20.84 1.28 7.76
CA GLU A 369 -21.98 0.66 7.07
C GLU A 369 -22.87 1.70 6.39
N LYS A 370 -22.86 2.97 6.84
CA LYS A 370 -23.51 4.04 6.07
C LYS A 370 -22.92 4.21 4.68
N TYR A 371 -21.59 4.10 4.52
CA TYR A 371 -20.94 4.23 3.22
C TYR A 371 -21.20 3.03 2.32
N LYS A 372 -21.25 1.82 2.89
CA LYS A 372 -21.63 0.61 2.14
C LYS A 372 -23.08 0.66 1.66
N ARG A 373 -24.01 1.12 2.50
CA ARG A 373 -25.42 1.31 2.14
C ARG A 373 -25.57 2.28 0.97
N LEU A 374 -24.89 3.42 1.03
CA LEU A 374 -24.89 4.44 -0.03
C LEU A 374 -24.42 3.88 -1.38
N LYS A 375 -23.35 3.09 -1.40
CA LYS A 375 -22.83 2.48 -2.64
C LYS A 375 -23.70 1.33 -3.17
N ARG A 376 -24.49 0.67 -2.32
CA ARG A 376 -25.46 -0.35 -2.76
C ARG A 376 -26.70 0.26 -3.38
N SER A 377 -27.17 1.41 -2.89
CA SER A 377 -28.31 2.12 -3.47
C SER A 377 -28.03 2.65 -4.89
N THR A 378 -26.77 2.83 -5.28
CA THR A 378 -26.36 3.31 -6.60
C THR A 378 -26.08 2.21 -7.63
N ASN A 379 -25.97 0.94 -7.20
CA ASN A 379 -25.67 -0.20 -8.07
C ASN A 379 -26.92 -0.86 -8.68
N PHE A 380 -28.12 -0.36 -8.37
CA PHE A 380 -29.26 -0.61 -9.24
C PHE A 380 -29.04 0.23 -10.49
N GLU A 381 -28.94 -0.41 -11.65
CA GLU A 381 -28.94 0.25 -12.97
C GLU A 381 -30.12 1.23 -13.01
N ILE A 382 -29.85 2.49 -12.66
CA ILE A 382 -30.80 3.55 -12.95
C ILE A 382 -30.68 3.75 -14.45
N ASP A 383 -31.75 3.45 -15.17
CA ASP A 383 -31.93 3.77 -16.58
C ASP A 383 -31.92 5.30 -16.73
N LEU A 384 -30.72 5.89 -16.82
CA LEU A 384 -30.42 7.32 -16.69
C LEU A 384 -30.16 7.99 -18.04
N THR A 385 -31.14 8.06 -18.92
CA THR A 385 -30.94 8.85 -20.16
C THR A 385 -31.16 10.35 -19.91
N ASP A 386 -32.27 10.76 -19.28
CA ASP A 386 -32.58 12.20 -19.14
C ASP A 386 -31.87 12.91 -17.97
N ASN A 387 -31.76 12.23 -16.81
CA ASN A 387 -31.11 12.81 -15.63
C ASN A 387 -29.59 12.98 -15.83
N ASP A 388 -28.93 12.04 -16.50
CA ASP A 388 -27.51 12.17 -16.85
C ASP A 388 -27.29 13.26 -17.90
N ILE A 389 -28.17 13.38 -18.91
CA ILE A 389 -28.09 14.49 -19.87
C ILE A 389 -28.22 15.84 -19.15
N LYS A 390 -29.15 15.95 -18.19
CA LYS A 390 -29.32 17.16 -17.38
C LYS A 390 -28.09 17.45 -16.53
N LEU A 391 -27.57 16.45 -15.82
CA LEU A 391 -26.36 16.58 -15.00
C LEU A 391 -25.16 16.99 -15.86
N ARG A 392 -24.94 16.35 -17.01
CA ARG A 392 -23.86 16.71 -17.95
C ARG A 392 -23.98 18.15 -18.45
N LYS A 393 -25.19 18.62 -18.79
CA LYS A 393 -25.41 20.04 -19.16
C LYS A 393 -25.04 21.00 -18.01
N GLN A 394 -25.40 20.65 -16.78
CA GLN A 394 -25.05 21.44 -15.60
C GLN A 394 -23.54 21.44 -15.33
N LEU A 395 -22.88 20.29 -15.47
CA LEU A 395 -21.42 20.16 -15.35
C LEU A 395 -20.68 20.92 -16.47
N ASN A 396 -21.19 20.92 -17.70
CA ASN A 396 -20.64 21.74 -18.79
C ASN A 396 -20.67 23.24 -18.47
N SER A 397 -21.76 23.73 -17.87
CA SER A 397 -21.84 25.12 -17.41
C SER A 397 -20.77 25.39 -16.33
N ILE A 398 -20.55 24.47 -15.42
CA ILE A 398 -19.49 24.56 -14.40
C ILE A 398 -18.10 24.59 -15.05
N HIS A 399 -17.83 23.76 -16.06
CA HIS A 399 -16.57 23.79 -16.79
C HIS A 399 -16.31 25.16 -17.45
N LEU A 400 -17.34 25.83 -17.98
CA LEU A 400 -17.21 27.19 -18.51
C LEU A 400 -16.82 28.20 -17.42
N HIS A 401 -17.41 28.11 -16.22
CA HIS A 401 -17.02 28.95 -15.09
C HIS A 401 -15.58 28.67 -14.64
N LEU A 402 -15.14 27.40 -14.63
CA LEU A 402 -13.76 27.03 -14.32
C LEU A 402 -12.76 27.66 -15.30
N ILE A 403 -13.09 27.67 -16.60
CA ILE A 403 -12.27 28.35 -17.62
C ILE A 403 -12.20 29.86 -17.33
N ALA A 404 -13.33 30.48 -16.97
CA ALA A 404 -13.37 31.91 -16.64
C ALA A 404 -12.54 32.25 -15.39
N LEU A 405 -12.62 31.43 -14.33
CA LEU A 405 -11.80 31.56 -13.12
C LEU A 405 -10.32 31.37 -13.42
N GLN A 406 -9.95 30.42 -14.28
CA GLN A 406 -8.56 30.20 -14.70
C GLN A 406 -8.02 31.37 -15.54
N SER A 407 -8.85 31.96 -16.42
CA SER A 407 -8.49 33.19 -17.12
C SER A 407 -8.25 34.34 -16.14
N LYS A 408 -9.08 34.44 -15.10
CA LYS A 408 -8.94 35.47 -14.07
C LYS A 408 -7.69 35.27 -13.21
N GLU A 409 -7.33 34.03 -12.90
CA GLU A 409 -6.08 33.70 -12.22
C GLU A 409 -4.85 34.22 -12.98
N LYS A 410 -4.79 34.00 -14.31
CA LYS A 410 -3.73 34.54 -15.17
C LYS A 410 -3.68 36.07 -15.16
N ASP A 411 -4.84 36.72 -15.24
CA ASP A 411 -4.94 38.19 -15.14
C ASP A 411 -4.42 38.71 -13.79
N LEU A 412 -4.74 38.05 -12.67
CA LEU A 412 -4.23 38.40 -11.34
C LEU A 412 -2.71 38.23 -11.26
N ARG A 413 -2.14 37.16 -11.84
CA ARG A 413 -0.68 36.97 -11.91
C ARG A 413 0.00 38.06 -12.72
N ASN A 414 -0.56 38.43 -13.88
CA ASN A 414 -0.02 39.49 -14.73
C ASN A 414 -0.01 40.86 -14.03
N ARG A 415 -0.94 41.07 -13.10
CA ARG A 415 -1.01 42.28 -12.24
C ARG A 415 -0.17 42.16 -10.96
N ALA A 416 0.64 41.12 -10.82
CA ALA A 416 1.43 40.81 -9.63
C ALA A 416 0.60 40.64 -8.34
N CYS A 417 -0.70 40.31 -8.45
CA CYS A 417 -1.55 39.99 -7.31
C CYS A 417 -1.40 38.51 -6.92
N PHE A 418 -0.22 38.15 -6.40
CA PHE A 418 0.16 36.74 -6.25
C PHE A 418 -0.69 35.95 -5.25
N ASP A 419 -1.10 36.51 -4.10
CA ASP A 419 -1.88 35.73 -3.13
C ASP A 419 -3.29 35.42 -3.64
N ALA A 420 -3.97 36.38 -4.28
CA ALA A 420 -5.25 36.19 -4.96
C ALA A 420 -5.13 35.21 -6.12
N ALA A 421 -4.06 35.32 -6.91
CA ALA A 421 -3.80 34.38 -7.99
C ALA A 421 -3.58 32.96 -7.45
N ASN A 422 -2.82 32.80 -6.36
CA ASN A 422 -2.58 31.50 -5.74
C ASN A 422 -3.87 30.92 -5.13
N ALA A 423 -4.68 31.73 -4.44
CA ALA A 423 -5.98 31.31 -3.92
C ALA A 423 -6.93 30.88 -5.04
N MET A 424 -6.99 31.65 -6.14
CA MET A 424 -7.79 31.31 -7.33
C MET A 424 -7.29 30.03 -8.00
N SER A 425 -5.98 29.86 -8.11
CA SER A 425 -5.34 28.67 -8.69
C SER A 425 -5.69 27.41 -7.91
N GLN A 426 -5.62 27.48 -6.57
CA GLN A 426 -6.00 26.37 -5.68
C GLN A 426 -7.49 26.04 -5.78
N LEU A 427 -8.36 27.06 -5.80
CA LEU A 427 -9.80 26.89 -5.98
C LEU A 427 -10.12 26.17 -7.29
N VAL A 428 -9.58 26.67 -8.41
CA VAL A 428 -9.79 26.07 -9.74
C VAL A 428 -9.31 24.61 -9.76
N ALA A 429 -8.13 24.33 -9.19
CA ALA A 429 -7.58 22.97 -9.14
C ALA A 429 -8.50 22.00 -8.39
N LYS A 430 -9.01 22.39 -7.21
CA LYS A 430 -9.92 21.56 -6.41
C LYS A 430 -11.27 21.37 -7.08
N LEU A 431 -11.92 22.45 -7.52
CA LEU A 431 -13.22 22.36 -8.17
C LEU A 431 -13.16 21.54 -9.46
N THR A 432 -12.09 21.66 -10.24
CA THR A 432 -11.86 20.81 -11.43
C THR A 432 -11.77 19.35 -11.04
N THR A 433 -11.01 19.04 -9.98
CA THR A 433 -10.84 17.67 -9.47
C THR A 433 -12.17 17.07 -9.02
N TYR A 434 -12.96 17.81 -8.24
CA TYR A 434 -14.27 17.35 -7.78
C TYR A 434 -15.26 17.17 -8.93
N THR A 435 -15.26 18.10 -9.89
CA THR A 435 -16.18 18.08 -11.04
C THR A 435 -15.89 16.88 -11.93
N ASN A 436 -14.61 16.65 -12.27
CA ASN A 436 -14.20 15.48 -13.06
C ASN A 436 -14.49 14.15 -12.34
N TYR A 437 -14.39 14.13 -11.01
CA TYR A 437 -14.69 12.93 -10.23
C TYR A 437 -16.20 12.62 -10.22
N LEU A 438 -17.04 13.64 -10.01
CA LEU A 438 -18.50 13.52 -10.08
C LEU A 438 -18.97 13.11 -11.48
N GLU A 439 -18.39 13.68 -12.54
CA GLU A 439 -18.73 13.35 -13.92
C GLU A 439 -18.49 11.85 -14.24
N LYS A 440 -17.41 11.28 -13.70
CA LYS A 440 -17.07 9.87 -13.89
C LYS A 440 -17.89 8.92 -13.00
N ASN A 441 -18.41 9.41 -11.88
CA ASN A 441 -19.06 8.58 -10.85
C ASN A 441 -20.38 9.24 -10.39
N PRO A 442 -21.36 9.45 -11.28
CA PRO A 442 -22.59 10.13 -10.91
C PRO A 442 -23.34 9.33 -9.84
N ASP A 443 -23.57 9.96 -8.67
CA ASP A 443 -24.31 9.38 -7.55
C ASP A 443 -25.08 10.52 -6.83
N PRO A 444 -26.37 10.35 -6.52
CA PRO A 444 -27.16 11.33 -5.75
C PRO A 444 -26.49 11.80 -4.46
N PHE A 445 -25.85 10.90 -3.70
CA PHE A 445 -25.16 11.29 -2.47
C PHE A 445 -23.90 12.11 -2.77
N LEU A 446 -23.13 11.69 -3.77
CA LEU A 446 -21.95 12.42 -4.24
C LEU A 446 -22.31 13.81 -4.76
N ILE A 447 -23.45 13.99 -5.44
CA ILE A 447 -23.91 15.33 -5.88
C ILE A 447 -24.09 16.25 -4.67
N LYS A 448 -24.74 15.76 -3.59
CA LYS A 448 -24.91 16.55 -2.37
C LYS A 448 -23.56 16.91 -1.75
N ARG A 449 -22.66 15.94 -1.64
CA ARG A 449 -21.33 16.14 -1.06
C ARG A 449 -20.44 17.05 -1.91
N TYR A 450 -20.51 16.91 -3.23
CA TYR A 450 -19.86 17.78 -4.21
C TYR A 450 -20.25 19.23 -3.98
N LYS A 451 -21.55 19.51 -3.86
CA LYS A 451 -22.02 20.86 -3.55
C LYS A 451 -21.39 21.38 -2.26
N ASP A 452 -21.56 20.66 -1.15
CA ASP A 452 -21.04 21.08 0.16
C ASP A 452 -19.54 21.39 0.10
N CYS A 453 -18.74 20.53 -0.53
CA CYS A 453 -17.29 20.71 -0.64
C CYS A 453 -16.93 21.91 -1.53
N CYS A 454 -17.57 22.05 -2.69
CA CYS A 454 -17.37 23.17 -3.60
C CYS A 454 -17.66 24.52 -2.92
N ILE A 455 -18.75 24.61 -2.14
CA ILE A 455 -19.12 25.84 -1.41
C ILE A 455 -18.05 26.21 -0.39
N VAL A 456 -17.57 25.24 0.41
CA VAL A 456 -16.52 25.49 1.41
C VAL A 456 -15.24 26.02 0.75
N GLU A 457 -14.82 25.45 -0.38
CA GLU A 457 -13.62 25.92 -1.07
C GLU A 457 -13.79 27.32 -1.65
N MET A 458 -14.96 27.64 -2.21
CA MET A 458 -15.27 28.98 -2.71
C MET A 458 -15.28 30.01 -1.59
N ASP A 459 -15.90 29.69 -0.45
CA ASP A 459 -15.95 30.59 0.70
C ASP A 459 -14.55 30.85 1.27
N LEU A 460 -13.68 29.81 1.33
CA LEU A 460 -12.29 29.95 1.73
C LEU A 460 -11.48 30.84 0.76
N ALA A 461 -11.63 30.63 -0.56
CA ALA A 461 -10.94 31.44 -1.55
C ALA A 461 -11.40 32.90 -1.52
N ASN A 462 -12.70 33.13 -1.27
CA ASN A 462 -13.27 34.47 -1.16
C ASN A 462 -12.64 35.29 -0.04
N LEU A 463 -12.27 34.68 1.11
CA LEU A 463 -11.56 35.39 2.19
C LEU A 463 -10.27 36.07 1.68
N THR A 464 -9.47 35.37 0.87
CA THR A 464 -8.23 35.92 0.32
C THR A 464 -8.49 36.90 -0.83
N LEU A 465 -9.47 36.61 -1.68
CA LEU A 465 -9.83 37.49 -2.81
C LEU A 465 -10.40 38.84 -2.34
N GLN A 466 -11.03 38.88 -1.16
CA GLN A 466 -11.51 40.10 -0.53
C GLN A 466 -10.36 40.92 0.10
N ASN A 467 -9.31 40.30 0.62
CA ASN A 467 -8.17 41.04 1.21
C ASN A 467 -7.29 41.74 0.16
N HIS A 468 -7.32 41.34 -1.11
CA HIS A 468 -6.69 42.09 -2.20
C HIS A 468 -7.40 43.39 -2.58
N ARG A 469 -8.42 43.80 -1.81
CA ARG A 469 -9.15 45.07 -1.98
C ARG A 469 -8.32 46.32 -1.63
N ASP A 470 -7.14 46.24 -1.04
CA ASP A 470 -6.67 47.33 -0.17
C ASP A 470 -5.60 48.32 -0.70
N ALA A 471 -5.28 48.40 -2.00
CA ALA A 471 -4.34 49.45 -2.47
C ALA A 471 -4.81 50.21 -3.72
N LEU A 472 -4.96 49.52 -4.85
CA LEU A 472 -5.39 50.15 -6.11
C LEU A 472 -6.84 50.66 -6.06
N TRP A 473 -7.70 49.99 -5.29
CA TRP A 473 -9.08 50.42 -5.08
C TRP A 473 -9.13 51.62 -4.13
N LEU A 474 -8.40 51.62 -3.01
CA LEU A 474 -8.29 52.81 -2.14
C LEU A 474 -7.79 54.03 -2.93
N VAL A 475 -6.81 53.83 -3.81
CA VAL A 475 -6.32 54.87 -4.73
C VAL A 475 -7.39 55.28 -5.74
N ALA A 476 -8.16 54.35 -6.33
CA ALA A 476 -9.24 54.68 -7.26
C ALA A 476 -10.42 55.38 -6.57
N GLU A 477 -10.79 54.96 -5.36
CA GLU A 477 -11.81 55.54 -4.50
C GLU A 477 -11.38 56.97 -4.11
N LEU A 478 -10.13 57.16 -3.64
CA LEU A 478 -9.56 58.48 -3.36
C LEU A 478 -9.50 59.35 -4.62
N SER A 479 -9.04 58.80 -5.75
CA SER A 479 -8.91 59.54 -7.00
C SER A 479 -10.27 60.00 -7.51
N THR A 480 -11.29 59.15 -7.39
CA THR A 480 -12.68 59.46 -7.76
C THR A 480 -13.28 60.49 -6.80
N ALA A 481 -12.98 60.38 -5.50
CA ALA A 481 -13.38 61.38 -4.51
C ALA A 481 -12.76 62.76 -4.79
N ILE A 482 -11.49 62.80 -5.16
CA ILE A 482 -10.75 64.01 -5.54
C ILE A 482 -11.30 64.60 -6.85
N LEU A 483 -11.50 63.77 -7.89
CA LEU A 483 -12.02 64.19 -9.19
C LEU A 483 -13.47 64.70 -9.13
N LEU A 484 -14.31 64.12 -8.27
CA LEU A 484 -15.70 64.54 -8.07
C LEU A 484 -15.86 65.64 -7.01
N LEU A 485 -14.76 66.29 -6.59
CA LEU A 485 -14.75 67.39 -5.61
C LEU A 485 -15.42 67.02 -4.26
N GLY A 486 -15.41 65.76 -3.86
CA GLY A 486 -16.05 65.24 -2.65
C GLY A 486 -17.58 65.27 -2.65
N VAL A 487 -18.22 66.35 -3.10
CA VAL A 487 -19.69 66.52 -3.15
C VAL A 487 -20.31 65.61 -4.20
N GLY A 488 -19.71 65.53 -5.40
CA GLY A 488 -20.15 64.61 -6.44
C GLY A 488 -19.94 63.15 -6.04
N TYR A 489 -18.89 62.87 -5.26
CA TYR A 489 -18.63 61.54 -4.72
C TYR A 489 -19.68 61.15 -3.69
N LEU A 490 -20.04 62.03 -2.74
CA LEU A 490 -21.09 61.76 -1.75
C LEU A 490 -22.47 61.51 -2.41
N PHE A 491 -22.79 62.23 -3.48
CA PHE A 491 -24.03 62.03 -4.21
C PHE A 491 -24.03 60.68 -4.97
N ALA A 492 -22.95 60.37 -5.68
CA ALA A 492 -22.80 59.10 -6.38
C ALA A 492 -22.73 57.91 -5.41
N PHE A 493 -22.08 58.09 -4.25
CA PHE A 493 -22.03 57.14 -3.15
C PHE A 493 -23.43 56.89 -2.57
N GLY A 494 -24.21 57.95 -2.34
CA GLY A 494 -25.59 57.86 -1.86
C GLY A 494 -26.52 57.12 -2.84
N ILE A 495 -26.39 57.39 -4.15
CA ILE A 495 -27.11 56.66 -5.19
C ILE A 495 -26.70 55.19 -5.21
N ASN A 496 -25.40 54.89 -5.15
CA ASN A 496 -24.92 53.51 -5.14
C ASN A 496 -25.41 52.75 -3.90
N TYR A 497 -25.35 53.37 -2.73
CA TYR A 497 -25.87 52.79 -1.50
C TYR A 497 -27.38 52.56 -1.58
N TYR A 498 -28.14 53.50 -2.15
CA TYR A 498 -29.60 53.37 -2.31
C TYR A 498 -29.99 52.19 -3.22
N TYR A 499 -29.25 51.93 -4.30
CA TYR A 499 -29.55 50.85 -5.24
C TYR A 499 -28.93 49.49 -4.87
N THR A 500 -27.82 49.47 -4.12
CA THR A 500 -27.05 48.25 -3.86
C THR A 500 -26.96 47.86 -2.38
N GLY A 501 -27.29 48.77 -1.46
CA GLY A 501 -27.17 48.57 -0.01
C GLY A 501 -25.73 48.49 0.51
N ARG A 502 -24.73 48.90 -0.28
CA ARG A 502 -23.29 48.75 0.05
C ARG A 502 -22.58 50.09 0.14
N LEU A 503 -21.62 50.20 1.06
CA LEU A 503 -20.76 51.37 1.26
C LEU A 503 -19.62 51.36 0.21
N GLY A 504 -19.41 52.46 -0.50
CA GLY A 504 -18.38 52.65 -1.54
C GLY A 504 -18.97 52.82 -2.95
N LEU A 505 -18.19 53.31 -3.93
CA LEU A 505 -18.64 53.47 -5.33
C LEU A 505 -18.40 52.23 -6.21
N PHE A 506 -17.43 51.38 -5.88
CA PHE A 506 -17.18 50.13 -6.61
C PHE A 506 -17.54 48.92 -5.73
N SER A 507 -18.54 48.15 -6.15
CA SER A 507 -19.31 47.25 -5.28
C SER A 507 -18.86 45.79 -5.26
N GLN A 508 -18.05 45.32 -6.22
CA GLN A 508 -17.56 43.93 -6.28
C GLN A 508 -16.35 43.82 -7.23
N THR A 509 -15.34 43.02 -6.86
CA THR A 509 -14.26 42.71 -7.83
C THR A 509 -14.78 41.73 -8.88
N ARG A 510 -14.30 41.82 -10.13
CA ARG A 510 -14.61 40.81 -11.16
C ARG A 510 -14.27 39.38 -10.70
N SER A 511 -13.29 39.22 -9.81
CA SER A 511 -12.91 37.92 -9.22
C SER A 511 -14.03 37.35 -8.35
N GLU A 512 -14.59 38.16 -7.45
CA GLU A 512 -15.64 37.76 -6.52
C GLU A 512 -16.96 37.46 -7.25
N LYS A 513 -17.30 38.26 -8.29
CA LYS A 513 -18.47 37.99 -9.13
C LYS A 513 -18.39 36.62 -9.81
N LEU A 514 -17.23 36.25 -10.35
CA LEU A 514 -17.02 34.94 -11.00
C LEU A 514 -17.17 33.78 -10.01
N VAL A 515 -16.72 33.95 -8.76
CA VAL A 515 -16.88 32.93 -7.72
C VAL A 515 -18.35 32.77 -7.32
N GLU A 516 -19.11 33.87 -7.21
CA GLU A 516 -20.56 33.81 -6.93
C GLU A 516 -21.38 33.18 -8.08
N GLU A 517 -21.02 33.46 -9.34
CA GLU A 517 -21.64 32.81 -10.51
C GLU A 517 -21.40 31.30 -10.52
N MET A 518 -20.16 30.89 -10.19
CA MET A 518 -19.80 29.49 -10.02
C MET A 518 -20.56 28.85 -8.84
N LYS A 519 -20.69 29.56 -7.71
CA LYS A 519 -21.43 29.12 -6.52
C LYS A 519 -22.90 28.85 -6.85
N SER A 520 -23.55 29.77 -7.56
CA SER A 520 -24.93 29.63 -8.05
C SER A 520 -25.08 28.40 -8.94
N SER A 521 -24.15 28.20 -9.89
CA SER A 521 -24.17 27.05 -10.80
C SER A 521 -24.04 25.71 -10.09
N VAL A 522 -23.15 25.62 -9.09
CA VAL A 522 -22.99 24.42 -8.25
C VAL A 522 -24.25 24.13 -7.44
N LEU A 523 -24.85 25.15 -6.81
CA LEU A 523 -26.09 24.98 -6.04
C LEU A 523 -27.25 24.49 -6.94
N GLY A 524 -27.28 24.97 -8.19
CA GLY A 524 -28.29 24.64 -9.19
C GLY A 524 -28.26 23.19 -9.72
N ILE A 525 -27.23 22.39 -9.43
CA ILE A 525 -27.19 20.98 -9.87
C ILE A 525 -28.41 20.24 -9.28
N ALA A 526 -29.23 19.60 -10.10
CA ALA A 526 -30.38 18.86 -9.56
C ALA A 526 -29.93 17.49 -9.02
N VAL A 527 -30.44 17.09 -7.85
CA VAL A 527 -30.45 15.68 -7.47
C VAL A 527 -31.64 15.08 -8.24
N GLY A 528 -31.43 14.08 -9.08
CA GLY A 528 -32.54 13.39 -9.74
C GLY A 528 -33.56 12.95 -8.68
N ASN A 529 -34.86 13.18 -8.95
CA ASN A 529 -35.93 12.73 -8.07
C ASN A 529 -35.99 11.21 -7.99
#